data_AF-A0A971KZR6-F1
#
_entry.id   AF-A0A971KZR6-F1
#
_cell.length_a   1.000
_cell.length_b   1.000
_cell.length_c   1.000
_cell.angle_alpha   90.00
_cell.angle_beta   90.00
_cell.angle_gamma   90.00
#
_symmetry.space_group_name_H-M   'P 1'
#
loop_
_entity.id
_entity.type
_entity.pdbx_description
1 polymer ?
#
loop_
_entity_poly.entity_id
_entity_poly.type
_entity_poly.pdbx_seq_one_letter_code
_entity_poly.pdbx_strand_id
1 'polypeptide(L)'
;MRKTAIPLLLTICFIISLTIFPVHAGSSPAVPELPEIQAESYILINGADNRVLCEKNSHQKQYPASTTKIMTAIITLEAGYYEQTTTVSKAAVDGIGIGGSNMGLKEGEVLTYKDLLNMTLISSANDAANALAEGVGGSIPGFADLMNQKVRELGLSNTCFSNPSGLDVEDGYLDHQTTAWDLAQIMRYATSNYMFREIIGLTEYDLPVTNMHNESRGSRKSTDLLLTEPKYQTDLFSVVGGKTGYTKAAQNVFAACARNWDGVELILVLMNHPSRNGMFEDAFKLFEYGFELVSTDSSLQTAGFYDIRYRESADIIHKFYEYGYIPGNEQGRFNYAADVTMEQFLQVLARIRGSDAVTGTDDAAQSCLNEAINRGILDESWRGSGDKPMTRGDAITIMGRHVVFSPNILRLFGLMLKIKDLRTVPASSRLDVLKAYDAGIISTRDDVTIDFYDLINKEEMVLMLNRYIQYRDAALNAIPTFMMRIFPVREAVRELFGQ
;
A
#
# COMPACT_ATOMS: atom_id res chain seq x y z
N MET A 1 -47.93 -3.26 70.22
CA MET A 1 -46.47 -3.48 70.28
C MET A 1 -45.90 -3.57 68.86
N ARG A 2 -44.99 -2.63 68.56
CA ARG A 2 -43.94 -2.62 67.52
C ARG A 2 -44.33 -2.68 66.03
N LYS A 3 -44.91 -1.56 65.57
CA LYS A 3 -44.82 -1.07 64.18
C LYS A 3 -43.48 -0.35 63.91
N THR A 4 -42.35 -1.00 64.17
CA THR A 4 -41.01 -0.37 64.02
C THR A 4 -40.04 -1.14 63.11
N ALA A 5 -40.45 -2.28 62.54
CA ALA A 5 -39.54 -3.12 61.75
C ALA A 5 -39.43 -2.73 60.26
N ILE A 6 -40.45 -2.08 59.69
CA ILE A 6 -40.52 -1.79 58.25
C ILE A 6 -39.57 -0.67 57.80
N PRO A 7 -39.44 0.49 58.50
CA PRO A 7 -38.51 1.52 58.05
C PRO A 7 -37.04 1.13 58.28
N LEU A 8 -36.76 0.22 59.21
CA LEU A 8 -35.40 -0.30 59.43
C LEU A 8 -34.96 -1.24 58.30
N LEU A 9 -35.86 -2.08 57.79
CA LEU A 9 -35.58 -2.99 56.67
C LEU A 9 -35.33 -2.23 55.35
N LEU A 10 -36.11 -1.18 55.09
CA LEU A 10 -35.95 -0.35 53.88
C LEU A 10 -34.67 0.48 53.91
N THR A 11 -34.26 0.98 55.08
CA THR A 11 -32.99 1.70 55.23
C THR A 11 -31.78 0.77 55.09
N ILE A 12 -31.88 -0.47 55.59
CA ILE A 12 -30.84 -1.49 55.41
C ILE A 12 -30.73 -1.93 53.95
N CYS A 13 -31.84 -2.11 53.22
CA CYS A 13 -31.80 -2.41 51.79
C CYS A 13 -31.22 -1.26 50.95
N PHE A 14 -31.44 -0.01 51.33
CA PHE A 14 -30.88 1.15 50.65
C PHE A 14 -29.37 1.31 50.91
N ILE A 15 -28.89 0.98 52.12
CA ILE A 15 -27.46 0.99 52.44
C ILE A 15 -26.72 -0.21 51.80
N ILE A 16 -27.38 -1.36 51.65
CA ILE A 16 -26.83 -2.53 50.93
C ILE A 16 -26.81 -2.29 49.40
N SER A 17 -27.75 -1.52 48.83
CA SER A 17 -27.69 -1.18 47.39
C SER A 17 -26.66 -0.11 47.05
N LEU A 18 -26.16 0.63 48.04
CA LEU A 18 -25.12 1.66 47.86
C LEU A 18 -23.68 1.14 48.06
N THR A 19 -23.49 -0.10 48.55
CA THR A 19 -22.16 -0.69 48.80
C THR A 19 -21.77 -1.81 47.84
N ILE A 20 -22.60 -2.11 46.83
CA ILE A 20 -22.33 -3.14 45.81
C ILE A 20 -22.37 -2.53 44.39
N PHE A 21 -21.75 -1.37 44.20
CA PHE A 21 -21.17 -1.09 42.90
C PHE A 21 -19.72 -1.54 42.98
N PRO A 22 -19.35 -2.71 42.42
CA PRO A 22 -17.95 -2.99 42.19
C PRO A 22 -17.44 -1.85 41.31
N VAL A 23 -16.63 -0.97 41.90
CA VAL A 23 -15.68 -0.16 41.16
C VAL A 23 -14.81 -1.19 40.45
N HIS A 24 -15.20 -1.53 39.22
CA HIS A 24 -14.31 -2.19 38.30
C HIS A 24 -13.21 -1.15 38.07
N ALA A 25 -12.14 -1.26 38.85
CA ALA A 25 -10.86 -0.77 38.39
C ALA A 25 -10.67 -1.49 37.06
N GLY A 26 -10.98 -0.80 35.95
CA GLY A 26 -10.69 -1.31 34.63
C GLY A 26 -9.22 -1.66 34.67
N SER A 27 -8.93 -2.96 34.62
CA SER A 27 -7.57 -3.44 34.44
C SER A 27 -7.09 -2.73 33.19
N SER A 28 -6.17 -1.78 33.35
CA SER A 28 -5.46 -1.20 32.22
C SER A 28 -4.97 -2.39 31.39
N PRO A 29 -5.21 -2.40 30.06
CA PRO A 29 -4.84 -3.55 29.24
C PRO A 29 -3.38 -3.90 29.55
N ALA A 30 -3.15 -5.15 29.93
CA ALA A 30 -1.82 -5.59 30.31
C ALA A 30 -0.90 -5.37 29.10
N VAL A 31 0.19 -4.62 29.31
CA VAL A 31 1.22 -4.47 28.28
C VAL A 31 1.75 -5.88 27.97
N PRO A 32 1.75 -6.32 26.70
CA PRO A 32 2.24 -7.64 26.33
C PRO A 32 3.70 -7.81 26.77
N GLU A 33 4.08 -9.02 27.16
CA GLU A 33 5.45 -9.35 27.55
C GLU A 33 6.30 -9.58 26.29
N LEU A 34 7.52 -9.02 26.26
CA LEU A 34 8.43 -9.22 25.14
C LEU A 34 8.87 -10.71 25.09
N PRO A 35 8.67 -11.43 23.98
CA PRO A 35 9.05 -12.82 23.87
C PRO A 35 10.57 -13.03 23.93
N GLU A 36 11.00 -14.22 24.33
CA GLU A 36 12.40 -14.64 24.22
C GLU A 36 12.79 -14.88 22.75
N ILE A 37 13.86 -14.20 22.31
CA ILE A 37 14.34 -14.19 20.91
C ILE A 37 15.79 -14.67 20.85
N GLN A 38 16.06 -15.60 19.95
CA GLN A 38 17.37 -16.23 19.76
C GLN A 38 18.31 -15.44 18.83
N ALA A 39 17.79 -14.54 17.99
CA ALA A 39 18.62 -13.68 17.16
C ALA A 39 19.63 -12.87 18.01
N GLU A 40 20.87 -12.74 17.52
CA GLU A 40 21.86 -11.92 18.22
C GLU A 40 21.55 -10.44 18.13
N SER A 41 20.94 -10.00 17.02
CA SER A 41 20.48 -8.63 16.82
C SER A 41 19.10 -8.61 16.18
N TYR A 42 18.23 -7.74 16.68
CA TYR A 42 16.91 -7.52 16.09
C TYR A 42 16.41 -6.11 16.35
N ILE A 43 15.44 -5.69 15.54
CA ILE A 43 14.68 -4.46 15.75
C ILE A 43 13.28 -4.60 15.16
N LEU A 44 12.28 -4.12 15.88
CA LEU A 44 10.90 -3.95 15.42
C LEU A 44 10.55 -2.47 15.50
N ILE A 45 10.22 -1.85 14.37
CA ILE A 45 9.83 -0.43 14.30
C ILE A 45 8.43 -0.25 13.73
N ASN A 46 7.79 0.84 14.13
CA ASN A 46 6.64 1.38 13.41
C ASN A 46 7.12 2.01 12.08
N GLY A 47 6.55 1.56 10.97
CA GLY A 47 6.91 1.98 9.62
C GLY A 47 6.50 3.40 9.27
N ALA A 48 5.64 4.07 10.05
CA ALA A 48 5.21 5.44 9.80
C ALA A 48 6.17 6.51 10.37
N ASP A 49 6.66 6.28 11.59
CA ASP A 49 7.38 7.28 12.38
C ASP A 49 8.74 6.81 12.92
N ASN A 50 9.17 5.60 12.56
CA ASN A 50 10.41 4.95 13.03
C ASN A 50 10.47 4.70 14.53
N ARG A 51 9.34 4.72 15.23
CA ARG A 51 9.33 4.43 16.65
C ARG A 51 9.75 2.97 16.87
N VAL A 52 10.77 2.78 17.69
CA VAL A 52 11.23 1.45 18.09
C VAL A 52 10.24 0.88 19.10
N LEU A 53 9.71 -0.31 18.81
CA LEU A 53 8.86 -1.07 19.73
C LEU A 53 9.73 -1.97 20.61
N CYS A 54 10.71 -2.63 20.00
CA CYS A 54 11.74 -3.39 20.72
C CYS A 54 13.00 -3.55 19.87
N GLU A 55 14.14 -3.72 20.53
CA GLU A 55 15.41 -3.95 19.86
C GLU A 55 16.43 -4.68 20.76
N LYS A 56 17.40 -5.33 20.11
CA LYS A 56 18.58 -5.91 20.73
C LYS A 56 19.75 -5.71 19.78
N ASN A 57 20.83 -5.08 20.26
CA ASN A 57 22.05 -4.86 19.47
C ASN A 57 21.82 -4.29 18.06
N SER A 58 20.80 -3.46 17.88
CA SER A 58 20.31 -3.04 16.56
C SER A 58 21.34 -2.28 15.72
N HIS A 59 22.31 -1.63 16.36
CA HIS A 59 23.40 -0.90 15.71
C HIS A 59 24.71 -1.72 15.58
N GLN A 60 24.70 -3.01 15.92
CA GLN A 60 25.86 -3.89 15.74
C GLN A 60 26.08 -4.19 14.26
N LYS A 61 27.32 -4.02 13.77
CA LYS A 61 27.67 -4.36 12.39
C LYS A 61 27.71 -5.87 12.19
N GLN A 62 26.97 -6.34 11.19
CA GLN A 62 26.85 -7.74 10.81
C GLN A 62 26.69 -7.86 9.28
N TYR A 63 26.89 -9.07 8.75
CA TYR A 63 26.70 -9.34 7.33
C TYR A 63 25.19 -9.45 7.00
N PRO A 64 24.67 -8.76 5.97
CA PRO A 64 23.25 -8.81 5.60
C PRO A 64 22.82 -10.10 4.90
N ALA A 65 23.78 -10.89 4.38
CA ALA A 65 23.51 -11.94 3.40
C ALA A 65 22.56 -11.43 2.30
N SER A 66 21.68 -12.28 1.78
CA SER A 66 20.77 -11.93 0.68
C SER A 66 19.71 -10.87 0.98
N THR A 67 19.58 -10.36 2.21
CA THR A 67 18.72 -9.19 2.47
C THR A 67 19.22 -7.93 1.75
N THR A 68 20.50 -7.91 1.35
CA THR A 68 21.10 -6.98 0.39
C THR A 68 20.25 -6.75 -0.86
N LYS A 69 19.55 -7.79 -1.34
CA LYS A 69 18.74 -7.74 -2.55
C LYS A 69 17.54 -6.78 -2.43
N ILE A 70 17.17 -6.35 -1.23
CA ILE A 70 16.21 -5.26 -1.02
C ILE A 70 16.75 -3.96 -1.64
N MET A 71 18.02 -3.63 -1.38
CA MET A 71 18.68 -2.46 -1.96
C MET A 71 18.85 -2.60 -3.49
N THR A 72 19.21 -3.80 -3.96
CA THR A 72 19.29 -4.09 -5.40
C THR A 72 17.96 -3.86 -6.11
N ALA A 73 16.87 -4.34 -5.51
CA ALA A 73 15.54 -4.17 -6.09
C ALA A 73 15.11 -2.71 -6.14
N ILE A 74 15.28 -1.94 -5.05
CA ILE A 74 14.82 -0.55 -5.03
C ILE A 74 15.58 0.32 -6.03
N ILE A 75 16.90 0.17 -6.17
CA ILE A 75 17.69 0.93 -7.17
C ILE A 75 17.25 0.59 -8.59
N THR A 76 16.98 -0.69 -8.85
CA THR A 76 16.50 -1.14 -10.17
C THR A 76 15.12 -0.54 -10.48
N LEU A 77 14.20 -0.52 -9.51
CA LEU A 77 12.87 0.07 -9.67
C LEU A 77 12.96 1.58 -9.90
N GLU A 78 13.85 2.28 -9.18
CA GLU A 78 14.07 3.71 -9.34
C GLU A 78 14.73 4.09 -10.68
N ALA A 79 15.47 3.16 -11.30
CA ALA A 79 16.02 3.36 -12.65
C ALA A 79 14.93 3.38 -13.75
N GLY A 80 13.70 2.94 -13.45
CA GLY A 80 12.58 2.99 -14.41
C GLY A 80 12.66 1.93 -15.52
N TYR A 81 13.39 0.85 -15.30
CA TYR A 81 13.64 -0.19 -16.32
C TYR A 81 12.68 -1.38 -16.26
N TYR A 82 11.64 -1.34 -15.43
CA TYR A 82 10.80 -2.49 -15.09
C TYR A 82 10.34 -3.34 -16.29
N GLU A 83 9.82 -2.70 -17.34
CA GLU A 83 9.33 -3.35 -18.57
C GLU A 83 10.40 -3.49 -19.67
N GLN A 84 11.60 -2.96 -19.46
CA GLN A 84 12.71 -3.09 -20.41
C GLN A 84 13.34 -4.47 -20.31
N THR A 85 14.15 -4.83 -21.30
CA THR A 85 14.89 -6.10 -21.32
C THR A 85 16.39 -5.87 -21.18
N THR A 86 17.07 -6.86 -20.64
CA THR A 86 18.53 -6.95 -20.62
C THR A 86 18.99 -8.34 -21.05
N THR A 87 20.25 -8.44 -21.48
CA THR A 87 20.88 -9.71 -21.84
C THR A 87 21.80 -10.15 -20.72
N VAL A 88 21.60 -11.36 -20.23
CA VAL A 88 22.42 -11.97 -19.17
C VAL A 88 23.84 -12.20 -19.70
N SER A 89 24.82 -11.63 -19.02
CA SER A 89 26.23 -11.82 -19.35
C SER A 89 26.77 -13.13 -18.77
N LYS A 90 27.93 -13.58 -19.30
CA LYS A 90 28.68 -14.68 -18.69
C LYS A 90 29.09 -14.38 -17.24
N ALA A 91 29.50 -13.14 -16.97
CA ALA A 91 29.96 -12.74 -15.64
C ALA A 91 28.83 -12.80 -14.60
N ALA A 92 27.59 -12.46 -14.99
CA ALA A 92 26.43 -12.59 -14.11
C ALA A 92 26.19 -14.04 -13.68
N VAL A 93 26.32 -15.00 -14.59
CA VAL A 93 26.13 -16.43 -14.34
C VAL A 93 27.30 -17.05 -13.58
N ASP A 94 28.54 -16.70 -13.92
CA ASP A 94 29.73 -17.24 -13.26
C ASP A 94 29.92 -16.64 -11.85
N GLY A 95 29.46 -15.39 -11.63
CA GLY A 95 29.64 -14.61 -10.41
C GLY A 95 28.64 -14.88 -9.29
N ILE A 96 28.04 -16.08 -9.22
CA ILE A 96 27.03 -16.40 -8.20
C ILE A 96 27.61 -16.60 -6.79
N GLY A 97 28.92 -16.77 -6.64
CA GLY A 97 29.58 -17.03 -5.36
C GLY A 97 29.44 -18.48 -4.87
N ILE A 98 30.13 -18.79 -3.76
CA ILE A 98 30.22 -20.15 -3.21
C ILE A 98 28.85 -20.59 -2.69
N GLY A 99 28.25 -21.60 -3.34
CA GLY A 99 26.93 -22.10 -2.95
C GLY A 99 25.77 -21.12 -3.20
N GLY A 100 26.01 -20.09 -4.03
CA GLY A 100 25.02 -19.05 -4.31
C GLY A 100 23.73 -19.58 -4.93
N SER A 101 22.58 -19.13 -4.39
CA SER A 101 21.28 -19.39 -4.99
C SER A 101 21.21 -18.77 -6.38
N ASN A 102 20.59 -19.46 -7.33
CA ASN A 102 20.49 -19.04 -8.72
C ASN A 102 19.21 -19.56 -9.36
N MET A 103 18.88 -19.03 -10.53
CA MET A 103 17.76 -19.49 -11.36
C MET A 103 18.20 -20.25 -12.60
N GLY A 104 19.48 -20.59 -12.72
CA GLY A 104 20.02 -21.26 -13.90
C GLY A 104 19.88 -20.41 -15.15
N LEU A 105 20.07 -19.09 -15.01
CA LEU A 105 20.17 -18.19 -16.16
C LEU A 105 21.36 -18.58 -17.04
N LYS A 106 21.25 -18.34 -18.34
CA LYS A 106 22.30 -18.65 -19.32
C LYS A 106 22.88 -17.38 -19.91
N GLU A 107 24.17 -17.41 -20.25
CA GLU A 107 24.80 -16.36 -21.06
C GLU A 107 24.02 -16.17 -22.37
N GLY A 108 23.69 -14.92 -22.71
CA GLY A 108 22.90 -14.57 -23.89
C GLY A 108 21.39 -14.68 -23.70
N GLU A 109 20.91 -15.07 -22.51
CA GLU A 109 19.49 -15.07 -22.18
C GLU A 109 18.93 -13.65 -22.08
N VAL A 110 17.78 -13.40 -22.68
CA VAL A 110 17.11 -12.09 -22.68
C VAL A 110 15.89 -12.16 -21.79
N LEU A 111 15.85 -11.31 -20.76
CA LEU A 111 14.80 -11.24 -19.75
C LEU A 111 14.39 -9.80 -19.50
N THR A 112 13.15 -9.61 -19.03
CA THR A 112 12.73 -8.29 -18.54
C THR A 112 13.33 -8.01 -17.16
N TYR A 113 13.48 -6.74 -16.80
CA TYR A 113 13.88 -6.37 -15.43
C TYR A 113 12.85 -6.83 -14.40
N LYS A 114 11.55 -6.81 -14.75
CA LYS A 114 10.48 -7.41 -13.96
C LYS A 114 10.78 -8.88 -13.63
N ASP A 115 11.12 -9.70 -14.61
CA ASP A 115 11.40 -11.12 -14.38
C ASP A 115 12.64 -11.32 -13.48
N LEU A 116 13.69 -10.55 -13.74
CA LEU A 116 14.92 -10.59 -12.93
C LEU A 116 14.68 -10.12 -11.49
N LEU A 117 13.83 -9.11 -11.27
CA LEU A 117 13.43 -8.62 -9.95
C LEU A 117 12.65 -9.69 -9.18
N ASN A 118 11.68 -10.35 -9.83
CA ASN A 118 10.94 -11.46 -9.24
C ASN A 118 11.86 -12.61 -8.84
N MET A 119 12.74 -13.05 -9.74
CA MET A 119 13.75 -14.09 -9.45
C MET A 119 14.68 -13.71 -8.29
N THR A 120 15.11 -12.45 -8.26
CA THR A 120 16.00 -11.88 -7.22
C THR A 120 15.33 -11.92 -5.84
N LEU A 121 14.07 -11.52 -5.73
CA LEU A 121 13.40 -11.37 -4.43
C LEU A 121 12.77 -12.67 -3.93
N ILE A 122 12.11 -13.45 -4.80
CA ILE A 122 11.31 -14.62 -4.41
C ILE A 122 12.21 -15.79 -4.00
N SER A 123 13.21 -16.11 -4.81
CA SER A 123 14.12 -17.24 -4.55
C SER A 123 15.58 -16.83 -4.40
N SER A 124 15.86 -15.55 -4.19
CA SER A 124 17.19 -15.06 -3.81
C SER A 124 18.26 -15.28 -4.88
N ALA A 125 17.89 -15.28 -6.16
CA ALA A 125 18.78 -15.62 -7.26
C ALA A 125 19.93 -14.61 -7.46
N ASN A 126 21.18 -15.06 -7.35
CA ASN A 126 22.38 -14.24 -7.48
C ASN A 126 22.68 -13.90 -8.94
N ASP A 127 22.47 -14.84 -9.86
CA ASP A 127 22.59 -14.64 -11.30
C ASP A 127 21.65 -13.53 -11.78
N ALA A 128 20.41 -13.53 -11.31
CA ALA A 128 19.45 -12.45 -11.60
C ALA A 128 19.89 -11.11 -10.99
N ALA A 129 20.33 -11.09 -9.72
CA ALA A 129 20.80 -9.88 -9.06
C ALA A 129 22.04 -9.27 -9.77
N ASN A 130 22.95 -10.12 -10.25
CA ASN A 130 24.11 -9.68 -11.02
C ASN A 130 23.71 -9.09 -12.38
N ALA A 131 22.77 -9.73 -13.09
CA ALA A 131 22.25 -9.21 -14.36
C ALA A 131 21.54 -7.85 -14.19
N LEU A 132 20.77 -7.67 -13.10
CA LEU A 132 20.19 -6.37 -12.72
C LEU A 132 21.29 -5.33 -12.50
N ALA A 133 22.33 -5.68 -11.74
CA ALA A 133 23.42 -4.78 -11.42
C ALA A 133 24.22 -4.32 -12.65
N GLU A 134 24.55 -5.25 -13.54
CA GLU A 134 25.22 -4.94 -14.81
C GLU A 134 24.34 -4.06 -15.70
N GLY A 135 23.04 -4.36 -15.80
CA GLY A 135 22.12 -3.61 -16.62
C GLY A 135 21.87 -2.17 -16.12
N VAL A 136 21.81 -1.94 -14.81
CA VAL A 136 21.54 -0.62 -14.23
C VAL A 136 22.82 0.18 -13.97
N GLY A 137 23.82 -0.45 -13.35
CA GLY A 137 25.07 0.18 -12.94
C GLY A 137 26.21 0.05 -13.96
N GLY A 138 25.98 -0.60 -15.10
CA GLY A 138 26.98 -0.91 -16.13
C GLY A 138 27.98 -2.01 -15.73
N SER A 139 28.11 -2.29 -14.43
CA SER A 139 28.97 -3.32 -13.84
C SER A 139 28.59 -3.55 -12.37
N ILE A 140 29.02 -4.65 -11.76
CA ILE A 140 28.83 -4.90 -10.33
C ILE A 140 29.42 -3.78 -9.44
N PRO A 141 30.67 -3.31 -9.65
CA PRO A 141 31.20 -2.18 -8.88
C PRO A 141 30.42 -0.88 -9.08
N GLY A 142 30.06 -0.55 -10.33
CA GLY A 142 29.26 0.65 -10.62
C GLY A 142 27.89 0.60 -9.97
N PHE A 143 27.27 -0.58 -9.89
CA PHE A 143 26.03 -0.76 -9.15
C PHE A 143 26.21 -0.64 -7.63
N ALA A 144 27.30 -1.18 -7.07
CA ALA A 144 27.64 -0.98 -5.66
C ALA A 144 27.83 0.51 -5.31
N ASP A 145 28.37 1.32 -6.22
CA ASP A 145 28.45 2.77 -6.05
C ASP A 145 27.05 3.42 -5.94
N LEU A 146 26.09 2.98 -6.77
CA LEU A 146 24.69 3.41 -6.67
C LEU A 146 24.06 2.98 -5.33
N MET A 147 24.33 1.76 -4.88
CA MET A 147 23.87 1.27 -3.58
C MET A 147 24.39 2.12 -2.43
N ASN A 148 25.68 2.43 -2.42
CA ASN A 148 26.28 3.26 -1.40
C ASN A 148 25.87 4.73 -1.51
N GLN A 149 25.55 5.22 -2.71
CA GLN A 149 24.93 6.53 -2.88
C GLN A 149 23.56 6.56 -2.20
N LYS A 150 22.70 5.56 -2.42
CA LYS A 150 21.40 5.48 -1.78
C LYS A 150 21.52 5.39 -0.25
N VAL A 151 22.46 4.60 0.26
CA VAL A 151 22.78 4.53 1.70
C VAL A 151 23.09 5.91 2.28
N ARG A 152 23.89 6.74 1.59
CA ARG A 152 24.18 8.12 2.00
C ARG A 152 22.96 9.03 1.93
N GLU A 153 22.15 8.92 0.88
CA GLU A 153 20.89 9.67 0.73
C GLU A 153 19.89 9.38 1.87
N LEU A 154 19.88 8.13 2.34
CA LEU A 154 19.04 7.69 3.47
C LEU A 154 19.66 8.00 4.85
N GLY A 155 20.88 8.55 4.89
CA GLY A 155 21.59 8.88 6.14
C GLY A 155 22.08 7.67 6.94
N LEU A 156 22.33 6.54 6.28
CA LEU A 156 22.68 5.26 6.91
C LEU A 156 24.20 5.12 7.00
N SER A 157 24.79 5.43 8.15
CA SER A 157 26.25 5.51 8.29
C SER A 157 26.94 4.18 8.60
N ASN A 158 26.19 3.11 8.93
CA ASN A 158 26.76 1.82 9.32
C ASN A 158 26.57 0.72 8.27
N THR A 159 26.13 1.08 7.06
CA THR A 159 25.98 0.18 5.93
C THR A 159 27.01 0.48 4.84
N CYS A 160 27.57 -0.58 4.26
CA CYS A 160 28.37 -0.54 3.04
C CYS A 160 28.04 -1.77 2.20
N PHE A 161 27.76 -1.54 0.91
CA PHE A 161 27.48 -2.59 -0.06
C PHE A 161 28.65 -2.74 -1.03
N SER A 162 29.07 -3.97 -1.28
CA SER A 162 30.15 -4.26 -2.24
C SER A 162 29.69 -5.07 -3.47
N ASN A 163 28.46 -5.59 -3.44
CA ASN A 163 27.86 -6.42 -4.49
C ASN A 163 26.32 -6.41 -4.37
N PRO A 164 25.57 -6.86 -5.39
CA PRO A 164 24.10 -6.80 -5.39
C PRO A 164 23.42 -7.99 -4.70
N SER A 165 24.18 -9.03 -4.35
CA SER A 165 23.63 -10.33 -3.96
C SER A 165 23.75 -10.63 -2.47
N GLY A 166 24.66 -9.97 -1.77
CA GLY A 166 24.94 -10.19 -0.35
C GLY A 166 26.01 -11.24 -0.08
N LEU A 167 26.87 -11.53 -1.07
CA LEU A 167 28.09 -12.30 -0.84
C LEU A 167 29.00 -11.52 0.12
N ASP A 168 29.69 -12.23 1.00
CA ASP A 168 30.41 -11.62 2.12
C ASP A 168 31.87 -12.07 2.18
N VAL A 169 32.46 -12.08 3.39
CA VAL A 169 33.84 -12.48 3.64
C VAL A 169 34.19 -13.86 3.06
N GLU A 170 33.25 -14.79 2.94
CA GLU A 170 33.52 -16.11 2.36
C GLU A 170 33.86 -16.04 0.86
N ASP A 171 33.37 -14.99 0.19
CA ASP A 171 33.62 -14.68 -1.21
C ASP A 171 34.58 -13.48 -1.40
N GLY A 172 35.21 -13.01 -0.30
CA GLY A 172 36.20 -11.93 -0.33
C GLY A 172 35.64 -10.51 -0.12
N TYR A 173 34.37 -10.35 0.24
CA TYR A 173 33.74 -9.05 0.49
C TYR A 173 33.70 -8.68 1.97
N LEU A 174 34.85 -8.25 2.51
CA LEU A 174 35.03 -7.93 3.94
C LEU A 174 34.18 -6.73 4.41
N ASP A 175 34.03 -5.71 3.57
CA ASP A 175 33.36 -4.45 3.94
C ASP A 175 31.84 -4.48 3.73
N HIS A 176 31.28 -5.60 3.26
CA HIS A 176 29.85 -5.74 2.95
C HIS A 176 29.02 -5.94 4.23
N GLN A 177 28.82 -4.87 4.99
CA GLN A 177 28.18 -4.94 6.32
C GLN A 177 27.01 -3.97 6.44
N THR A 178 26.10 -4.28 7.34
CA THR A 178 24.98 -3.42 7.73
C THR A 178 24.72 -3.55 9.24
N THR A 179 23.67 -2.91 9.73
CA THR A 179 23.11 -3.10 11.07
C THR A 179 21.63 -3.45 10.97
N ALA A 180 21.03 -3.99 12.03
CA ALA A 180 19.59 -4.28 12.03
C ALA A 180 18.78 -2.99 11.88
N TRP A 181 19.23 -1.90 12.51
CA TRP A 181 18.66 -0.57 12.34
C TRP A 181 18.71 -0.12 10.87
N ASP A 182 19.90 -0.05 10.27
CA ASP A 182 20.03 0.45 8.88
C ASP A 182 19.27 -0.44 7.89
N LEU A 183 19.26 -1.77 8.09
CA LEU A 183 18.47 -2.68 7.27
C LEU A 183 16.96 -2.47 7.42
N ALA A 184 16.48 -2.13 8.63
CA ALA A 184 15.08 -1.77 8.85
C ALA A 184 14.71 -0.46 8.14
N GLN A 185 15.64 0.52 8.10
CA GLN A 185 15.45 1.75 7.33
C GLN A 185 15.39 1.48 5.81
N ILE A 186 16.24 0.59 5.31
CA ILE A 186 16.23 0.16 3.90
C ILE A 186 14.93 -0.56 3.57
N MET A 187 14.50 -1.49 4.42
CA MET A 187 13.24 -2.21 4.24
C MET A 187 12.06 -1.23 4.24
N ARG A 188 12.01 -0.28 5.19
CA ARG A 188 10.96 0.76 5.23
C ARG A 188 10.91 1.58 3.96
N TYR A 189 12.07 2.00 3.46
CA TYR A 189 12.15 2.76 2.22
C TYR A 189 11.67 1.92 1.03
N ALA A 190 12.13 0.67 0.92
CA ALA A 190 11.74 -0.21 -0.17
C ALA A 190 10.24 -0.54 -0.15
N THR A 191 9.66 -0.83 1.02
CA THR A 191 8.23 -1.12 1.19
C THR A 191 7.34 0.10 0.98
N SER A 192 7.90 1.29 0.79
CA SER A 192 7.15 2.46 0.35
C SER A 192 6.84 2.44 -1.16
N ASN A 193 7.56 1.61 -1.94
CA ASN A 193 7.39 1.44 -3.37
C ASN A 193 6.38 0.33 -3.69
N TYR A 194 5.31 0.65 -4.44
CA TYR A 194 4.23 -0.30 -4.71
C TYR A 194 4.69 -1.55 -5.47
N MET A 195 5.55 -1.40 -6.49
CA MET A 195 6.05 -2.53 -7.27
C MET A 195 6.92 -3.44 -6.41
N PHE A 196 7.74 -2.87 -5.51
CA PHE A 196 8.52 -3.66 -4.57
C PHE A 196 7.61 -4.51 -3.68
N ARG A 197 6.52 -3.90 -3.15
CA ARG A 197 5.53 -4.60 -2.32
C ARG A 197 4.84 -5.74 -3.07
N GLU A 198 4.42 -5.48 -4.30
CA GLU A 198 3.79 -6.50 -5.14
C GLU A 198 4.71 -7.72 -5.29
N ILE A 199 6.00 -7.50 -5.56
CA ILE A 199 6.96 -8.60 -5.75
C ILE A 199 7.21 -9.37 -4.45
N ILE A 200 7.48 -8.68 -3.33
CA ILE A 200 7.78 -9.38 -2.07
C ILE A 200 6.55 -10.12 -1.50
N GLY A 201 5.34 -9.72 -1.87
CA GLY A 201 4.08 -10.35 -1.47
C GLY A 201 3.72 -11.60 -2.29
N LEU A 202 4.48 -11.94 -3.33
CA LEU A 202 4.25 -13.15 -4.12
C LEU A 202 4.65 -14.40 -3.33
N THR A 203 3.75 -15.38 -3.29
CA THR A 203 4.00 -16.69 -2.67
C THR A 203 4.72 -17.65 -3.61
N GLU A 204 4.58 -17.46 -4.92
CA GLU A 204 5.31 -18.15 -5.97
C GLU A 204 5.41 -17.30 -7.24
N TYR A 205 6.32 -17.67 -8.12
CA TYR A 205 6.49 -17.03 -9.42
C TYR A 205 6.86 -18.05 -10.51
N ASP A 206 6.14 -17.97 -11.62
CA ASP A 206 6.36 -18.78 -12.81
C ASP A 206 7.54 -18.26 -13.62
N LEU A 207 8.53 -19.12 -13.83
CA LEU A 207 9.70 -18.73 -14.61
C LEU A 207 9.32 -18.60 -16.09
N PRO A 208 9.63 -17.45 -16.74
CA PRO A 208 9.25 -17.21 -18.12
C PRO A 208 10.00 -18.16 -19.07
N VAL A 209 9.35 -18.45 -20.19
CA VAL A 209 10.00 -19.02 -21.37
C VAL A 209 10.84 -17.92 -22.03
N THR A 210 12.07 -18.24 -22.38
CA THR A 210 13.04 -17.27 -22.92
C THR A 210 13.68 -17.81 -24.20
N ASN A 211 14.53 -16.98 -24.83
CA ASN A 211 15.33 -17.41 -25.97
C ASN A 211 16.32 -18.54 -25.63
N MET A 212 16.67 -18.75 -24.36
CA MET A 212 17.62 -19.77 -23.91
C MET A 212 16.97 -20.93 -23.12
N HIS A 213 15.68 -20.80 -22.78
CA HIS A 213 14.83 -21.85 -22.21
C HIS A 213 13.47 -21.82 -22.92
N ASN A 214 13.32 -22.65 -23.95
CA ASN A 214 12.15 -22.72 -24.83
C ASN A 214 10.93 -23.47 -24.23
N GLU A 215 11.07 -23.99 -23.02
CA GLU A 215 10.03 -24.71 -22.28
C GLU A 215 9.90 -24.14 -20.86
N SER A 216 8.72 -24.30 -20.25
CA SER A 216 8.48 -23.87 -18.88
C SER A 216 9.42 -24.60 -17.90
N ARG A 217 9.97 -23.84 -16.96
CA ARG A 217 10.82 -24.36 -15.87
C ARG A 217 10.06 -24.48 -14.54
N GLY A 218 8.72 -24.38 -14.62
CA GLY A 218 7.79 -24.38 -13.50
C GLY A 218 7.84 -23.11 -12.64
N SER A 219 7.07 -23.13 -11.55
CA SER A 219 7.08 -22.07 -10.55
C SER A 219 8.21 -22.23 -9.53
N ARG A 220 8.53 -21.14 -8.85
CA ARG A 220 9.41 -21.13 -7.68
C ARG A 220 8.69 -20.46 -6.54
N LYS A 221 8.66 -21.13 -5.39
CA LYS A 221 8.04 -20.61 -4.18
C LYS A 221 8.92 -19.53 -3.55
N SER A 222 8.26 -18.59 -2.88
CA SER A 222 8.92 -17.63 -2.02
C SER A 222 9.69 -18.32 -0.90
N THR A 223 10.85 -17.76 -0.58
CA THR A 223 11.66 -18.21 0.56
C THR A 223 11.13 -17.72 1.90
N ASP A 224 10.18 -16.79 1.90
CA ASP A 224 9.54 -16.24 3.09
C ASP A 224 8.43 -17.17 3.60
N LEU A 225 8.70 -17.88 4.70
CA LEU A 225 7.72 -18.79 5.28
C LEU A 225 6.58 -18.05 5.99
N LEU A 226 6.75 -16.80 6.43
CA LEU A 226 5.64 -16.04 7.02
C LEU A 226 4.50 -15.85 6.02
N LEU A 227 4.83 -15.74 4.73
CA LEU A 227 3.86 -15.65 3.64
C LEU A 227 3.28 -17.01 3.24
N THR A 228 4.11 -18.06 3.19
CA THR A 228 3.72 -19.32 2.53
C THR A 228 3.15 -20.39 3.46
N GLU A 229 3.44 -20.32 4.77
CA GLU A 229 3.04 -21.37 5.72
C GLU A 229 1.78 -20.99 6.50
N PRO A 230 0.71 -21.81 6.48
CA PRO A 230 -0.55 -21.49 7.16
C PRO A 230 -0.43 -21.23 8.67
N LYS A 231 0.59 -21.80 9.33
CA LYS A 231 0.80 -21.63 10.78
C LYS A 231 1.17 -20.20 11.19
N TYR A 232 1.54 -19.34 10.25
CA TYR A 232 1.85 -17.93 10.50
C TYR A 232 0.69 -17.00 10.10
N GLN A 233 -0.49 -17.55 9.80
CA GLN A 233 -1.71 -16.77 9.61
C GLN A 233 -2.33 -16.45 10.98
N THR A 234 -2.79 -15.21 11.14
CA THR A 234 -3.39 -14.69 12.38
C THR A 234 -4.41 -13.60 12.05
N ASP A 235 -5.32 -13.33 12.97
CA ASP A 235 -6.32 -12.27 12.84
C ASP A 235 -5.76 -10.88 13.20
N LEU A 236 -4.55 -10.81 13.78
CA LEU A 236 -3.94 -9.55 14.21
C LEU A 236 -3.37 -8.73 13.05
N PHE A 237 -2.82 -9.39 12.03
CA PHE A 237 -2.13 -8.74 10.92
C PHE A 237 -2.05 -9.64 9.68
N SER A 238 -1.77 -8.99 8.55
CA SER A 238 -1.37 -9.62 7.30
C SER A 238 0.12 -9.38 7.06
N VAL A 239 0.82 -10.39 6.55
CA VAL A 239 2.22 -10.25 6.14
C VAL A 239 2.25 -9.59 4.78
N VAL A 240 2.96 -8.46 4.66
CA VAL A 240 3.19 -7.79 3.36
C VAL A 240 4.26 -8.53 2.57
N GLY A 241 5.28 -9.00 3.28
CA GLY A 241 6.35 -9.85 2.75
C GLY A 241 7.70 -9.52 3.36
N GLY A 242 8.66 -10.39 3.10
CA GLY A 242 10.02 -10.25 3.60
C GLY A 242 11.08 -10.87 2.70
N LYS A 243 12.33 -10.56 3.02
CA LYS A 243 13.51 -11.11 2.35
C LYS A 243 14.36 -11.87 3.35
N THR A 244 14.65 -13.12 3.00
CA THR A 244 15.58 -13.99 3.74
C THR A 244 17.01 -13.84 3.25
N GLY A 245 17.97 -14.18 4.10
CA GLY A 245 19.37 -14.34 3.75
C GLY A 245 20.05 -15.39 4.61
N TYR A 246 21.01 -16.10 4.01
CA TYR A 246 21.92 -16.97 4.71
C TYR A 246 23.29 -16.98 4.04
N THR A 247 24.32 -16.86 4.86
CA THR A 247 25.70 -17.27 4.57
C THR A 247 26.24 -17.88 5.85
N LYS A 248 27.38 -18.58 5.80
CA LYS A 248 27.94 -19.14 7.02
C LYS A 248 28.54 -18.05 7.94
N ALA A 249 28.91 -16.88 7.42
CA ALA A 249 29.32 -15.74 8.25
C ALA A 249 28.13 -14.96 8.84
N ALA A 250 27.03 -14.78 8.09
CA ALA A 250 25.85 -14.04 8.53
C ALA A 250 24.88 -14.86 9.39
N GLN A 251 24.94 -16.20 9.30
CA GLN A 251 23.87 -17.11 9.71
C GLN A 251 22.53 -16.69 9.06
N ASN A 252 21.39 -16.93 9.71
CA ASN A 252 20.08 -16.59 9.13
C ASN A 252 19.73 -15.12 9.40
N VAL A 253 19.35 -14.40 8.36
CA VAL A 253 18.95 -12.99 8.38
C VAL A 253 17.57 -12.85 7.73
N PHE A 254 16.71 -12.01 8.29
CA PHE A 254 15.38 -11.75 7.75
C PHE A 254 14.97 -10.29 7.97
N ALA A 255 14.44 -9.67 6.93
CA ALA A 255 13.83 -8.35 7.00
C ALA A 255 12.42 -8.45 6.41
N ALA A 256 11.39 -8.00 7.14
CA ALA A 256 10.00 -8.21 6.78
C ALA A 256 9.11 -7.03 7.16
N CYS A 257 7.98 -6.92 6.48
CA CYS A 257 6.91 -5.99 6.79
C CYS A 257 5.59 -6.75 6.97
N ALA A 258 4.83 -6.32 7.97
CA ALA A 258 3.47 -6.77 8.23
C ALA A 258 2.57 -5.55 8.50
N ARG A 259 1.26 -5.72 8.28
CA ARG A 259 0.27 -4.66 8.37
C ARG A 259 -1.02 -5.16 9.01
N ASN A 260 -1.56 -4.42 9.97
CA ASN A 260 -2.88 -4.71 10.54
C ASN A 260 -4.02 -4.08 9.73
N TRP A 261 -5.25 -4.37 10.10
CA TRP A 261 -6.46 -3.91 9.42
C TRP A 261 -6.70 -2.40 9.54
N ASP A 262 -6.13 -1.75 10.57
CA ASP A 262 -6.15 -0.29 10.75
C ASP A 262 -5.06 0.42 9.93
N GLY A 263 -4.23 -0.34 9.23
CA GLY A 263 -3.19 0.19 8.35
C GLY A 263 -1.88 0.57 9.02
N VAL A 264 -1.66 0.18 10.28
CA VAL A 264 -0.37 0.27 10.96
C VAL A 264 0.57 -0.75 10.34
N GLU A 265 1.77 -0.31 9.96
CA GLU A 265 2.80 -1.17 9.39
C GLU A 265 3.95 -1.31 10.37
N LEU A 266 4.36 -2.55 10.62
CA LEU A 266 5.54 -2.86 11.42
C LEU A 266 6.61 -3.45 10.52
N ILE A 267 7.86 -3.08 10.80
CA ILE A 267 9.03 -3.56 10.08
C ILE A 267 9.95 -4.23 11.07
N LEU A 268 10.28 -5.48 10.76
CA LEU A 268 11.11 -6.34 11.58
C LEU A 268 12.41 -6.66 10.85
N VAL A 269 13.51 -6.63 11.57
CA VAL A 269 14.77 -7.24 11.14
C VAL A 269 15.28 -8.18 12.23
N LEU A 270 15.68 -9.38 11.82
CA LEU A 270 16.42 -10.36 12.61
C LEU A 270 17.77 -10.62 11.93
N MET A 271 18.86 -10.59 12.69
CA MET A 271 20.20 -10.86 12.19
C MET A 271 20.94 -11.88 13.06
N ASN A 272 21.77 -12.68 12.40
CA ASN A 272 22.54 -13.75 13.02
C ASN A 272 21.68 -14.71 13.87
N HIS A 273 20.62 -15.23 13.27
CA HIS A 273 19.77 -16.23 13.92
C HIS A 273 20.33 -17.65 13.65
N PRO A 274 20.47 -18.52 14.68
CA PRO A 274 21.13 -19.82 14.54
C PRO A 274 20.32 -20.87 13.74
N SER A 275 19.00 -20.72 13.68
CA SER A 275 18.09 -21.67 13.01
C SER A 275 17.17 -20.97 12.02
N ARG A 276 17.04 -21.48 10.79
CA ARG A 276 16.10 -20.92 9.80
C ARG A 276 14.66 -20.98 10.29
N ASN A 277 14.22 -22.10 10.84
CA ASN A 277 12.84 -22.24 11.31
C ASN A 277 12.59 -21.41 12.56
N GLY A 278 13.55 -21.39 13.49
CA GLY A 278 13.47 -20.54 14.68
C GLY A 278 13.39 -19.05 14.32
N MET A 279 14.08 -18.61 13.26
CA MET A 279 14.02 -17.22 12.78
C MET A 279 12.60 -16.81 12.39
N PHE A 280 11.84 -17.68 11.73
CA PHE A 280 10.44 -17.40 11.39
C PHE A 280 9.51 -17.48 12.60
N GLU A 281 9.78 -18.39 13.55
CA GLU A 281 9.04 -18.45 14.82
C GLU A 281 9.25 -17.18 15.66
N ASP A 282 10.49 -16.72 15.79
CA ASP A 282 10.85 -15.47 16.47
C ASP A 282 10.28 -14.25 15.75
N ALA A 283 10.31 -14.24 14.41
CA ALA A 283 9.72 -13.16 13.63
C ALA A 283 8.21 -13.05 13.85
N PHE A 284 7.50 -14.19 13.83
CA PHE A 284 6.08 -14.23 14.08
C PHE A 284 5.73 -13.73 15.49
N LYS A 285 6.43 -14.23 16.53
CA LYS A 285 6.24 -13.77 17.92
C LYS A 285 6.46 -12.26 18.08
N LEU A 286 7.48 -11.69 17.42
CA LEU A 286 7.74 -10.26 17.48
C LEU A 286 6.67 -9.44 16.78
N PHE A 287 6.13 -9.91 15.65
CA PHE A 287 4.99 -9.25 15.03
C PHE A 287 3.73 -9.34 15.90
N GLU A 288 3.42 -10.51 16.49
CA GLU A 288 2.30 -10.65 17.44
C GLU A 288 2.45 -9.67 18.61
N TYR A 289 3.60 -9.66 19.27
CA TYR A 289 3.94 -8.69 20.32
C TYR A 289 3.73 -7.24 19.87
N GLY A 290 4.24 -6.89 18.68
CA GLY A 290 4.15 -5.54 18.16
C GLY A 290 2.73 -5.09 17.87
N PHE A 291 1.90 -5.96 17.31
CA PHE A 291 0.50 -5.63 17.02
C PHE A 291 -0.38 -5.66 18.27
N GLU A 292 -0.08 -6.50 19.26
CA GLU A 292 -0.70 -6.42 20.58
C GLU A 292 -0.37 -5.08 21.27
N LEU A 293 0.88 -4.61 21.20
CA LEU A 293 1.26 -3.27 21.67
C LEU A 293 0.46 -2.18 20.95
N VAL A 294 0.37 -2.24 19.62
CA VAL A 294 -0.42 -1.27 18.82
C VAL A 294 -1.90 -1.28 19.22
N SER A 295 -2.46 -2.44 19.56
CA SER A 295 -3.86 -2.55 20.00
C SER A 295 -4.12 -1.94 21.38
N THR A 296 -3.09 -1.88 22.23
CA THR A 296 -3.18 -1.41 23.63
C THR A 296 -2.68 0.02 23.82
N ASP A 297 -1.83 0.53 22.95
CA ASP A 297 -1.30 1.90 22.95
C ASP A 297 -1.68 2.65 21.67
N SER A 298 -2.70 3.50 21.78
CA SER A 298 -3.17 4.39 20.71
C SER A 298 -2.08 5.30 20.12
N SER A 299 -1.00 5.59 20.87
CA SER A 299 0.10 6.41 20.36
C SER A 299 0.94 5.70 19.30
N LEU A 300 0.82 4.38 19.19
CA LEU A 300 1.47 3.52 18.21
C LEU A 300 0.58 3.27 16.97
N GLN A 301 -0.67 3.73 16.97
CA GLN A 301 -1.64 3.53 15.87
C GLN A 301 -1.44 4.52 14.71
N THR A 302 -0.22 4.99 14.51
CA THR A 302 0.09 5.81 13.33
C THR A 302 0.04 4.91 12.11
N ALA A 303 -0.95 5.12 11.23
CA ALA A 303 -1.07 4.40 9.97
C ALA A 303 0.23 4.55 9.15
N GLY A 304 0.68 3.44 8.56
CA GLY A 304 1.96 3.29 7.88
C GLY A 304 2.24 4.35 6.82
N PHE A 305 3.52 4.57 6.56
CA PHE A 305 4.01 5.41 5.49
C PHE A 305 4.09 4.61 4.19
N TYR A 306 3.20 4.86 3.23
CA TYR A 306 3.55 4.77 1.83
C TYR A 306 4.02 6.15 1.39
N ASP A 307 5.20 6.14 0.81
CA ASP A 307 5.68 7.29 0.09
C ASP A 307 4.85 7.43 -1.18
N ILE A 308 4.12 8.52 -1.27
CA ILE A 308 3.31 8.82 -2.43
C ILE A 308 4.14 8.88 -3.71
N ARG A 309 5.44 9.20 -3.65
CA ARG A 309 6.34 9.29 -4.81
C ARG A 309 6.45 7.99 -5.58
N TYR A 310 6.20 6.85 -4.92
CA TYR A 310 6.40 5.52 -5.49
C TYR A 310 5.10 4.73 -5.53
N ARG A 311 3.97 5.40 -5.81
CA ARG A 311 2.68 4.77 -6.16
C ARG A 311 2.30 5.12 -7.59
N GLU A 312 1.52 4.28 -8.26
CA GLU A 312 0.91 4.64 -9.55
C GLU A 312 0.09 5.95 -9.45
N SER A 313 -0.49 6.21 -8.27
CA SER A 313 -1.27 7.40 -7.97
C SER A 313 -0.44 8.67 -7.71
N ALA A 314 0.89 8.58 -7.63
CA ALA A 314 1.80 9.68 -7.26
C ALA A 314 1.54 10.97 -8.04
N ASP A 315 1.65 10.86 -9.36
CA ASP A 315 1.54 11.98 -10.29
C ASP A 315 0.14 12.58 -10.27
N ILE A 316 -0.88 11.74 -10.07
CA ILE A 316 -2.28 12.16 -10.03
C ILE A 316 -2.52 12.98 -8.75
N ILE A 317 -2.08 12.48 -7.60
CA ILE A 317 -2.26 13.19 -6.33
C ILE A 317 -1.44 14.48 -6.32
N HIS A 318 -0.22 14.47 -6.87
CA HIS A 318 0.58 15.69 -7.03
C HIS A 318 -0.14 16.74 -7.88
N LYS A 319 -0.71 16.35 -9.03
CA LYS A 319 -1.54 17.26 -9.86
C LYS A 319 -2.76 17.79 -9.10
N PHE A 320 -3.44 16.96 -8.33
CA PHE A 320 -4.58 17.39 -7.52
C PHE A 320 -4.19 18.45 -6.48
N TYR A 321 -2.99 18.32 -5.91
CA TYR A 321 -2.41 19.32 -5.03
C TYR A 321 -2.04 20.61 -5.78
N GLU A 322 -1.32 20.52 -6.91
CA GLU A 322 -0.93 21.69 -7.71
C GLU A 322 -2.14 22.48 -8.21
N TYR A 323 -3.23 21.79 -8.55
CA TYR A 323 -4.50 22.42 -8.94
C TYR A 323 -5.35 22.91 -7.75
N GLY A 324 -4.87 22.74 -6.51
CA GLY A 324 -5.55 23.20 -5.30
C GLY A 324 -6.84 22.44 -4.97
N TYR A 325 -7.06 21.26 -5.56
CA TYR A 325 -8.26 20.44 -5.27
C TYR A 325 -8.19 19.86 -3.85
N ILE A 326 -7.01 19.49 -3.40
CA ILE A 326 -6.74 18.97 -2.06
C ILE A 326 -5.77 19.91 -1.33
N PRO A 327 -5.89 20.06 0.00
CA PRO A 327 -4.92 20.84 0.76
C PRO A 327 -3.57 20.12 0.76
N GLY A 328 -2.49 20.90 0.66
CA GLY A 328 -1.18 20.46 1.13
C GLY A 328 -0.66 21.50 2.11
N ASN A 329 -0.02 21.06 3.17
CA ASN A 329 0.49 21.95 4.20
C ASN A 329 1.98 22.27 3.95
N GLU A 330 2.49 23.31 4.61
CA GLU A 330 3.92 23.67 4.66
C GLU A 330 4.81 22.59 5.35
N GLN A 331 4.20 21.47 5.75
CA GLN A 331 4.84 20.22 6.20
C GLN A 331 4.51 19.00 5.30
N GLY A 332 3.80 19.22 4.18
CA GLY A 332 3.62 18.35 3.01
C GLY A 332 2.82 17.03 3.08
N ARG A 333 2.13 16.68 4.18
CA ARG A 333 1.58 15.31 4.34
C ARG A 333 0.11 15.16 3.92
N PHE A 334 -0.13 14.59 2.74
CA PHE A 334 -1.42 14.02 2.32
C PHE A 334 -1.54 12.59 2.87
N ASN A 335 -2.40 12.38 3.88
CA ASN A 335 -2.64 11.04 4.43
C ASN A 335 -3.54 10.23 3.48
N TYR A 336 -2.95 9.64 2.45
CA TYR A 336 -3.65 8.90 1.40
C TYR A 336 -4.46 7.69 1.93
N ALA A 337 -4.06 7.10 3.07
CA ALA A 337 -4.70 5.92 3.66
C ALA A 337 -5.90 6.26 4.55
N ALA A 338 -6.05 7.53 4.95
CA ALA A 338 -7.19 7.94 5.77
C ALA A 338 -8.51 7.76 5.00
N ASP A 339 -9.52 7.29 5.72
CA ASP A 339 -10.90 7.30 5.24
C ASP A 339 -11.33 8.72 4.86
N VAL A 340 -12.22 8.78 3.88
CA VAL A 340 -12.83 10.02 3.40
C VAL A 340 -14.23 10.16 3.96
N THR A 341 -14.58 11.34 4.45
CA THR A 341 -15.97 11.63 4.80
C THR A 341 -16.77 12.12 3.59
N MET A 342 -18.09 11.97 3.66
CA MET A 342 -19.00 12.48 2.62
C MET A 342 -18.74 13.95 2.27
N GLU A 343 -18.55 14.77 3.29
CA GLU A 343 -18.32 16.18 3.10
C GLU A 343 -16.97 16.49 2.46
N GLN A 344 -15.90 15.80 2.87
CA GLN A 344 -14.58 15.96 2.26
C GLN A 344 -14.60 15.63 0.76
N PHE A 345 -15.28 14.53 0.38
CA PHE A 345 -15.43 14.16 -1.02
C PHE A 345 -16.15 15.24 -1.82
N LEU A 346 -17.28 15.74 -1.30
CA LEU A 346 -18.08 16.78 -1.95
C LEU A 346 -17.32 18.11 -2.06
N GLN A 347 -16.50 18.46 -1.07
CA GLN A 347 -15.64 19.65 -1.12
C GLN A 347 -14.62 19.55 -2.24
N VAL A 348 -13.92 18.42 -2.39
CA VAL A 348 -12.95 18.22 -3.48
C VAL A 348 -13.67 18.25 -4.84
N LEU A 349 -14.82 17.59 -4.96
CA LEU A 349 -15.62 17.60 -6.18
C LEU A 349 -16.12 19.02 -6.54
N ALA A 350 -16.49 19.84 -5.56
CA ALA A 350 -16.88 21.23 -5.77
C ALA A 350 -15.72 22.08 -6.30
N ARG A 351 -14.50 21.90 -5.76
CA ARG A 351 -13.29 22.57 -6.26
C ARG A 351 -12.98 22.20 -7.70
N ILE A 352 -13.09 20.91 -8.05
CA ILE A 352 -12.89 20.40 -9.42
C ILE A 352 -13.86 21.06 -10.43
N ARG A 353 -15.06 21.46 -9.98
CA ARG A 353 -16.07 22.13 -10.82
C ARG A 353 -15.89 23.64 -10.95
N GLY A 354 -14.90 24.23 -10.30
CA GLY A 354 -14.67 25.67 -10.32
C GLY A 354 -15.74 26.48 -9.58
N SER A 355 -16.50 25.85 -8.69
CA SER A 355 -17.31 26.62 -7.73
C SER A 355 -16.38 27.20 -6.66
N ASP A 356 -16.46 28.52 -6.40
CA ASP A 356 -15.75 29.27 -5.34
C ASP A 356 -16.09 28.81 -3.91
N ALA A 357 -16.57 27.57 -3.75
CA ALA A 357 -16.92 26.99 -2.48
C ALA A 357 -15.67 26.72 -1.65
N VAL A 358 -15.38 27.70 -0.80
CA VAL A 358 -14.68 27.62 0.49
C VAL A 358 -13.17 27.56 0.39
N THR A 359 -12.58 28.72 0.10
CA THR A 359 -11.30 29.12 0.70
C THR A 359 -11.55 29.65 2.11
N GLY A 360 -11.10 28.92 3.14
CA GLY A 360 -10.86 29.48 4.47
C GLY A 360 -11.76 28.98 5.60
N THR A 361 -11.10 28.42 6.62
CA THR A 361 -11.54 28.15 8.01
C THR A 361 -12.64 27.11 8.25
N ASP A 362 -12.44 26.32 9.32
CA ASP A 362 -13.24 25.19 9.80
C ASP A 362 -14.71 25.48 10.14
N ASP A 363 -15.23 26.68 9.87
CA ASP A 363 -16.61 27.10 10.18
C ASP A 363 -17.61 26.91 9.02
N ALA A 364 -17.21 26.28 7.91
CA ALA A 364 -18.08 25.99 6.76
C ALA A 364 -18.58 24.53 6.66
N ALA A 365 -18.46 23.76 7.75
CA ALA A 365 -18.64 22.29 7.79
C ALA A 365 -20.09 21.76 7.70
N GLN A 366 -20.99 22.45 6.99
CA GLN A 366 -22.30 21.90 6.62
C GLN A 366 -22.74 22.32 5.20
N SER A 367 -21.87 22.94 4.40
CA SER A 367 -22.30 23.65 3.19
C SER A 367 -22.46 22.76 1.96
N CYS A 368 -21.48 21.89 1.66
CA CYS A 368 -21.47 21.17 0.37
C CYS A 368 -22.50 20.04 0.28
N LEU A 369 -22.71 19.29 1.37
CA LEU A 369 -23.73 18.24 1.42
C LEU A 369 -25.14 18.83 1.33
N ASN A 370 -25.43 19.85 2.12
CA ASN A 370 -26.73 20.52 2.09
C ASN A 370 -26.99 21.17 0.72
N GLU A 371 -25.97 21.75 0.09
CA GLU A 371 -26.08 22.31 -1.27
C GLU A 371 -26.35 21.22 -2.32
N ALA A 372 -25.66 20.07 -2.24
CA ALA A 372 -25.91 18.94 -3.13
C ALA A 372 -27.34 18.41 -3.00
N ILE A 373 -27.86 18.34 -1.77
CA ILE A 373 -29.26 17.97 -1.51
C ILE A 373 -30.22 19.02 -2.07
N ASN A 374 -29.99 20.31 -1.80
CA ASN A 374 -30.85 21.40 -2.27
C ASN A 374 -30.90 21.50 -3.81
N ARG A 375 -29.81 21.15 -4.49
CA ARG A 375 -29.75 21.05 -5.97
C ARG A 375 -30.36 19.77 -6.53
N GLY A 376 -30.86 18.86 -5.67
CA GLY A 376 -31.41 17.56 -6.05
C GLY A 376 -30.36 16.57 -6.55
N ILE A 377 -29.06 16.81 -6.29
CA ILE A 377 -27.98 15.89 -6.63
C ILE A 377 -27.99 14.69 -5.69
N LEU A 378 -28.30 14.92 -4.40
CA LEU A 378 -28.40 13.90 -3.36
C LEU A 378 -29.81 13.86 -2.77
N ASP A 379 -30.22 12.68 -2.27
CA ASP A 379 -31.52 12.50 -1.63
C ASP A 379 -31.54 13.12 -0.23
N GLU A 380 -32.70 13.62 0.21
CA GLU A 380 -32.88 14.25 1.52
C GLU A 380 -32.47 13.35 2.70
N SER A 381 -32.53 12.02 2.52
CA SER A 381 -32.11 11.02 3.51
C SER A 381 -30.61 11.07 3.84
N TRP A 382 -29.82 11.79 3.05
CA TRP A 382 -28.38 11.98 3.25
C TRP A 382 -28.09 13.15 4.17
N ARG A 383 -29.08 13.95 4.57
CA ARG A 383 -28.86 15.07 5.47
C ARG A 383 -28.30 14.59 6.81
N GLY A 384 -27.23 15.23 7.28
CA GLY A 384 -26.55 14.86 8.52
C GLY A 384 -25.60 13.67 8.41
N SER A 385 -25.28 13.18 7.20
CA SER A 385 -24.24 12.15 7.00
C SER A 385 -22.84 12.72 6.71
N GLY A 386 -22.64 14.04 6.83
CA GLY A 386 -21.40 14.73 6.42
C GLY A 386 -20.12 14.13 7.00
N ASP A 387 -20.11 13.84 8.30
CA ASP A 387 -18.96 13.31 9.03
C ASP A 387 -18.82 11.79 8.92
N LYS A 388 -19.77 11.10 8.29
CA LYS A 388 -19.70 9.63 8.17
C LYS A 388 -18.63 9.25 7.15
N PRO A 389 -17.84 8.20 7.45
CA PRO A 389 -16.97 7.57 6.45
C PRO A 389 -17.78 7.20 5.22
N MET A 390 -17.23 7.53 4.06
CA MET A 390 -17.88 7.37 2.77
C MET A 390 -17.62 5.98 2.22
N THR A 391 -18.67 5.33 1.73
CA THR A 391 -18.53 4.06 0.99
C THR A 391 -18.24 4.32 -0.49
N ARG A 392 -17.68 3.31 -1.15
CA ARG A 392 -17.47 3.32 -2.61
C ARG A 392 -18.78 3.51 -3.36
N GLY A 393 -19.84 2.86 -2.90
CA GLY A 393 -21.18 2.98 -3.45
C GLY A 393 -21.74 4.39 -3.36
N ASP A 394 -21.42 5.12 -2.30
CA ASP A 394 -21.80 6.53 -2.18
C ASP A 394 -21.09 7.39 -3.23
N ALA A 395 -19.78 7.20 -3.39
CA ALA A 395 -18.97 7.95 -4.37
C ALA A 395 -19.42 7.66 -5.81
N ILE A 396 -19.70 6.38 -6.10
CA ILE A 396 -20.28 5.95 -7.39
C ILE A 396 -21.62 6.62 -7.63
N THR A 397 -22.51 6.60 -6.65
CA THR A 397 -23.86 7.17 -6.81
C THR A 397 -23.75 8.67 -7.12
N ILE A 398 -22.90 9.41 -6.40
CA ILE A 398 -22.67 10.84 -6.65
C ILE A 398 -22.13 11.07 -8.06
N MET A 399 -21.03 10.41 -8.44
CA MET A 399 -20.39 10.65 -9.74
C MET A 399 -21.24 10.14 -10.92
N GLY A 400 -21.88 8.99 -10.76
CA GLY A 400 -22.70 8.32 -11.77
C GLY A 400 -23.92 9.14 -12.19
N ARG A 401 -24.49 9.93 -11.27
CA ARG A 401 -25.57 10.88 -11.56
C ARG A 401 -25.15 11.99 -12.54
N HIS A 402 -23.86 12.26 -12.68
CA HIS A 402 -23.32 13.25 -13.61
C HIS A 402 -22.93 12.69 -14.98
N VAL A 403 -23.04 11.37 -15.18
CA VAL A 403 -22.76 10.72 -16.46
C VAL A 403 -23.93 10.92 -17.41
N VAL A 404 -23.67 11.51 -18.57
CA VAL A 404 -24.67 11.73 -19.61
C VAL A 404 -25.04 10.38 -20.23
N PHE A 405 -26.33 10.06 -20.18
CA PHE A 405 -26.86 8.76 -20.58
C PHE A 405 -27.08 8.68 -22.09
N SER A 406 -26.41 7.73 -22.76
CA SER A 406 -26.78 7.29 -24.11
C SER A 406 -27.57 5.98 -24.02
N PRO A 407 -28.82 5.91 -24.54
CA PRO A 407 -29.75 4.82 -24.28
C PRO A 407 -29.46 3.57 -25.12
N ASN A 408 -28.27 2.98 -24.98
CA ASN A 408 -27.99 1.67 -25.56
C ASN A 408 -28.32 0.55 -24.55
N ILE A 409 -29.57 0.10 -24.58
CA ILE A 409 -30.11 -0.93 -23.68
C ILE A 409 -29.34 -2.25 -23.78
N LEU A 410 -28.91 -2.65 -24.98
CA LEU A 410 -28.15 -3.89 -25.18
C LEU A 410 -26.78 -3.84 -24.51
N ARG A 411 -26.11 -2.68 -24.57
CA ARG A 411 -24.83 -2.46 -23.90
C ARG A 411 -24.98 -2.53 -22.38
N LEU A 412 -26.00 -1.87 -21.82
CA LEU A 412 -26.30 -1.92 -20.39
C LEU A 412 -26.61 -3.34 -19.92
N PHE A 413 -27.38 -4.10 -20.70
CA PHE A 413 -27.66 -5.50 -20.40
C PHE A 413 -26.39 -6.36 -20.40
N GLY A 414 -25.48 -6.13 -21.35
CA GLY A 414 -24.16 -6.77 -21.37
C GLY A 414 -23.34 -6.46 -20.11
N LEU A 415 -23.33 -5.21 -19.67
CA LEU A 415 -22.64 -4.80 -18.44
C LEU A 415 -23.26 -5.42 -17.18
N MET A 416 -24.59 -5.55 -17.12
CA MET A 416 -25.29 -6.21 -16.02
C MET A 416 -24.87 -7.67 -15.83
N LEU A 417 -24.57 -8.37 -16.92
CA LEU A 417 -24.09 -9.75 -16.87
C LEU A 417 -22.59 -9.83 -16.51
N LYS A 418 -21.84 -8.78 -16.79
CA LYS A 418 -20.39 -8.72 -16.56
C LYS A 418 -20.04 -8.46 -15.10
N ILE A 419 -20.74 -7.54 -14.44
CA ILE A 419 -20.48 -7.18 -13.03
C ILE A 419 -21.08 -8.26 -12.12
N LYS A 420 -20.22 -8.98 -11.41
CA LYS A 420 -20.57 -10.20 -10.67
C LYS A 420 -21.48 -9.92 -9.48
N ASP A 421 -21.24 -8.83 -8.76
CA ASP A 421 -21.91 -8.43 -7.52
C ASP A 421 -23.05 -7.43 -7.74
N LEU A 422 -23.42 -7.08 -8.97
CA LEU A 422 -24.42 -6.02 -9.23
C LEU A 422 -25.78 -6.27 -8.56
N ARG A 423 -26.12 -7.54 -8.29
CA ARG A 423 -27.36 -7.92 -7.58
C ARG A 423 -27.36 -7.52 -6.11
N THR A 424 -26.19 -7.41 -5.47
CA THR A 424 -26.05 -6.99 -4.07
C THR A 424 -26.12 -5.47 -3.92
N VAL A 425 -25.93 -4.73 -5.01
CA VAL A 425 -26.10 -3.27 -5.08
C VAL A 425 -27.59 -2.90 -4.97
N PRO A 426 -27.95 -1.85 -4.21
CA PRO A 426 -29.31 -1.35 -4.12
C PRO A 426 -29.88 -1.00 -5.49
N ALA A 427 -31.15 -1.35 -5.72
CA ALA A 427 -31.78 -1.16 -7.04
C ALA A 427 -31.73 0.30 -7.53
N SER A 428 -31.81 1.26 -6.60
CA SER A 428 -31.69 2.70 -6.87
C SER A 428 -30.33 3.12 -7.43
N SER A 429 -29.24 2.43 -7.05
CA SER A 429 -27.87 2.78 -7.46
C SER A 429 -27.34 1.95 -8.62
N ARG A 430 -28.01 0.86 -9.03
CA ARG A 430 -27.53 -0.03 -10.11
C ARG A 430 -27.32 0.69 -11.43
N LEU A 431 -28.22 1.61 -11.78
CA LEU A 431 -28.08 2.36 -13.02
C LEU A 431 -26.87 3.31 -12.96
N ASP A 432 -26.63 3.93 -11.81
CA ASP A 432 -25.49 4.83 -11.61
C ASP A 432 -24.17 4.06 -11.65
N VAL A 433 -24.13 2.86 -11.07
CA VAL A 433 -23.02 1.91 -11.19
C VAL A 433 -22.73 1.56 -12.64
N LEU A 434 -23.74 1.15 -13.40
CA LEU A 434 -23.57 0.76 -14.81
C LEU A 434 -23.04 1.94 -15.64
N LYS A 435 -23.58 3.14 -15.43
CA LYS A 435 -23.13 4.37 -16.10
C LYS A 435 -21.68 4.70 -15.76
N ALA A 436 -21.34 4.72 -14.47
CA ALA A 436 -20.00 5.05 -14.00
C ALA A 436 -18.96 4.03 -14.49
N TYR A 437 -19.32 2.74 -14.51
CA TYR A 437 -18.46 1.67 -15.02
C TYR A 437 -18.26 1.79 -16.53
N ASP A 438 -19.33 2.02 -17.30
CA ASP A 438 -19.22 2.18 -18.75
C ASP A 438 -18.41 3.41 -19.16
N ALA A 439 -18.53 4.49 -18.38
CA ALA A 439 -17.77 5.72 -18.53
C ALA A 439 -16.30 5.62 -18.10
N GLY A 440 -15.88 4.49 -17.51
CA GLY A 440 -14.54 4.29 -16.98
C GLY A 440 -14.24 5.08 -15.70
N ILE A 441 -15.25 5.67 -15.06
CA ILE A 441 -15.09 6.43 -13.81
C ILE A 441 -14.73 5.49 -12.66
N ILE A 442 -15.30 4.28 -12.66
CA ILE A 442 -15.00 3.25 -11.67
C ILE A 442 -14.37 2.02 -12.33
N SER A 443 -13.36 1.44 -11.67
CA SER A 443 -12.80 0.14 -12.03
C SER A 443 -13.47 -0.97 -11.23
N THR A 444 -13.42 -2.17 -11.78
CA THR A 444 -13.67 -3.40 -11.03
C THR A 444 -12.34 -4.04 -10.60
N ARG A 445 -12.39 -4.93 -9.62
CA ARG A 445 -11.29 -5.86 -9.33
C ARG A 445 -11.09 -6.86 -10.48
N ASP A 446 -10.02 -7.65 -10.40
CA ASP A 446 -9.71 -8.72 -11.36
C ASP A 446 -10.84 -9.74 -11.49
N ASP A 447 -11.61 -9.98 -10.42
CA ASP A 447 -12.78 -10.87 -10.42
C ASP A 447 -14.10 -10.17 -10.80
N VAL A 448 -14.01 -8.92 -11.25
CA VAL A 448 -15.10 -8.09 -11.78
C VAL A 448 -16.16 -7.72 -10.73
N THR A 449 -15.77 -7.58 -9.46
CA THR A 449 -16.60 -6.99 -8.39
C THR A 449 -16.36 -5.48 -8.24
N ILE A 450 -17.32 -4.81 -7.59
CA ILE A 450 -17.26 -3.38 -7.28
C ILE A 450 -17.05 -3.15 -5.78
N ASP A 451 -17.47 -4.05 -4.92
CA ASP A 451 -17.38 -3.92 -3.46
C ASP A 451 -18.06 -2.64 -2.98
N PHE A 452 -19.33 -2.52 -3.32
CA PHE A 452 -20.13 -1.29 -3.19
C PHE A 452 -20.20 -0.71 -1.77
N TYR A 453 -20.06 -1.53 -0.73
CA TYR A 453 -20.23 -1.10 0.67
C TYR A 453 -18.91 -0.84 1.40
N ASP A 454 -17.76 -1.11 0.79
CA ASP A 454 -16.47 -0.86 1.42
C ASP A 454 -16.23 0.65 1.53
N LEU A 455 -15.50 1.06 2.57
CA LEU A 455 -15.04 2.43 2.74
C LEU A 455 -13.97 2.78 1.70
N ILE A 456 -13.95 4.05 1.29
CA ILE A 456 -12.87 4.58 0.43
C ILE A 456 -11.90 5.42 1.24
N ASN A 457 -10.63 5.30 0.90
CA ASN A 457 -9.57 6.16 1.42
C ASN A 457 -9.30 7.35 0.48
N LYS A 458 -8.46 8.30 0.94
CA LYS A 458 -8.16 9.54 0.23
C LYS A 458 -7.50 9.34 -1.13
N GLU A 459 -6.68 8.32 -1.29
CA GLU A 459 -6.13 8.00 -2.62
C GLU A 459 -7.20 7.50 -3.58
N GLU A 460 -8.03 6.55 -3.15
CA GLU A 460 -9.08 6.00 -4.00
C GLU A 460 -10.03 7.12 -4.46
N MET A 461 -10.39 8.04 -3.54
CA MET A 461 -11.11 9.26 -3.88
C MET A 461 -10.41 10.05 -5.01
N VAL A 462 -9.11 10.32 -4.90
CA VAL A 462 -8.37 11.08 -5.92
C VAL A 462 -8.35 10.36 -7.26
N LEU A 463 -8.12 9.05 -7.27
CA LEU A 463 -8.10 8.25 -8.50
C LEU A 463 -9.48 8.24 -9.18
N MET A 464 -10.55 8.04 -8.41
CA MET A 464 -11.94 8.10 -8.89
C MET A 464 -12.26 9.48 -9.48
N LEU A 465 -11.92 10.55 -8.75
CA LEU A 465 -12.15 11.93 -9.20
C LEU A 465 -11.32 12.29 -10.43
N ASN A 466 -10.10 11.76 -10.57
CA ASN A 466 -9.28 11.96 -11.76
C ASN A 466 -9.92 11.33 -13.01
N ARG A 467 -10.44 10.10 -12.90
CA ARG A 467 -11.19 9.46 -13.99
C ARG A 467 -12.48 10.21 -14.30
N TYR A 468 -13.16 10.73 -13.28
CA TYR A 468 -14.30 11.61 -13.46
C TYR A 468 -13.95 12.88 -14.25
N ILE A 469 -12.82 13.54 -13.95
CA ILE A 469 -12.31 14.69 -14.72
C ILE A 469 -12.05 14.30 -16.18
N GLN A 470 -11.35 13.19 -16.40
CA GLN A 470 -11.06 12.69 -17.76
C GLN A 470 -12.34 12.43 -18.55
N TYR A 471 -13.34 11.78 -17.94
CA TYR A 471 -14.65 11.58 -18.56
C TYR A 471 -15.33 12.91 -18.86
N ARG A 472 -15.39 13.83 -17.88
CA ARG A 472 -16.01 15.16 -18.04
C ARG A 472 -15.38 15.89 -19.22
N ASP A 473 -14.06 15.93 -19.28
CA ASP A 473 -13.34 16.68 -20.30
C ASP A 473 -13.46 16.03 -21.68
N ALA A 474 -13.49 14.69 -21.76
CA ALA A 474 -13.68 13.97 -23.02
C ALA A 474 -15.13 14.01 -23.54
N ALA A 475 -16.12 13.85 -22.67
CA ALA A 475 -17.52 13.70 -23.05
C ALA A 475 -18.28 15.03 -23.10
N LEU A 476 -18.02 15.96 -22.17
CA LEU A 476 -18.76 17.22 -22.07
C LEU A 476 -18.10 18.35 -22.87
N ASN A 477 -16.77 18.42 -22.96
CA ASN A 477 -16.10 19.47 -23.76
C ASN A 477 -16.00 19.12 -25.27
N ALA A 478 -16.25 17.87 -25.67
CA ALA A 478 -16.39 17.49 -27.08
C ALA A 478 -17.74 17.96 -27.68
N ILE A 479 -18.78 18.15 -26.85
CA ILE A 479 -20.13 18.54 -27.31
C ILE A 479 -20.16 19.98 -27.86
N PRO A 480 -19.54 21.00 -27.23
CA PRO A 480 -19.41 22.34 -27.83
C PRO A 480 -18.62 22.33 -29.14
N THR A 481 -17.58 21.51 -29.24
CA THR A 481 -16.71 21.41 -30.43
C THR A 481 -17.43 20.74 -31.61
N PHE A 482 -18.32 19.78 -31.33
CA PHE A 482 -19.18 19.16 -32.33
C PHE A 482 -20.35 20.06 -32.74
N MET A 483 -20.98 20.75 -31.77
CA MET A 483 -22.05 21.74 -32.04
C MET A 483 -21.53 22.94 -32.85
N MET A 484 -20.32 23.42 -32.60
CA MET A 484 -19.67 24.47 -33.41
C MET A 484 -19.30 24.00 -34.83
N ARG A 485 -19.10 22.70 -35.04
CA ARG A 485 -18.86 22.13 -36.38
C ARG A 485 -20.16 21.87 -37.17
N ILE A 486 -21.29 21.67 -36.50
CA ILE A 486 -22.58 21.37 -37.16
C ILE A 486 -23.41 22.64 -37.35
N PHE A 487 -23.27 23.65 -36.48
CA PHE A 487 -23.91 24.94 -36.64
C PHE A 487 -22.88 26.04 -36.80
N PRO A 488 -22.63 26.57 -38.01
CA PRO A 488 -22.05 27.88 -38.17
C PRO A 488 -23.08 28.93 -37.76
N VAL A 489 -23.28 29.12 -36.45
CA VAL A 489 -24.12 30.20 -35.92
C VAL A 489 -23.33 31.50 -36.01
N ARG A 490 -23.44 32.18 -37.16
CA ARG A 490 -23.52 33.65 -37.19
C ARG A 490 -24.03 34.24 -38.51
N GLU A 491 -24.13 33.48 -39.60
CA GLU A 491 -24.73 34.00 -40.86
C GLU A 491 -26.13 33.44 -41.19
N ALA A 492 -26.45 32.19 -40.85
CA ALA A 492 -27.76 31.61 -41.20
C ALA A 492 -28.96 32.20 -40.43
N VAL A 493 -28.75 32.79 -39.26
CA VAL A 493 -29.83 33.42 -38.45
C VAL A 493 -30.20 34.80 -39.00
N ARG A 494 -29.35 35.44 -39.81
CA ARG A 494 -29.65 36.74 -40.45
C ARG A 494 -30.51 36.60 -41.71
N GLU A 495 -30.47 35.46 -42.39
CA GLU A 495 -31.31 35.17 -43.57
C GLU A 495 -32.68 34.58 -43.20
N LEU A 496 -32.83 33.97 -42.03
CA LEU A 496 -34.11 33.39 -41.57
C LEU A 496 -35.07 34.39 -40.90
N PHE A 497 -34.60 35.57 -40.51
CA PHE A 497 -35.42 36.65 -39.93
C PHE A 497 -35.25 37.98 -40.67
N GLY A 498 -35.30 37.91 -42.01
CA GLY A 498 -35.56 39.06 -42.86
C GLY A 498 -37.02 39.50 -42.78
N GLN A 499 -37.37 40.15 -41.66
CA GLN A 499 -38.50 41.03 -41.30
C GLN A 499 -38.97 40.77 -39.87
#